data_AF-A0A2T3M3Y2-F1
#
_entry.id   AF-A0A2T3M3Y2-F1
#
_cell.length_a   1.000
_cell.length_b   1.000
_cell.length_c   1.000
_cell.angle_alpha   90.00
_cell.angle_beta   90.00
_cell.angle_gamma   90.00
#
_symmetry.space_group_name_H-M   'P 1'
#
loop_
_entity.id
_entity.type
_entity.pdbx_description
1 polymer ?
#
loop_
_entity_poly.entity_id
_entity_poly.type
_entity_poly.pdbx_seq_one_letter_code
_entity_poly.pdbx_strand_id
1 'polypeptide(L)'
;NTQAAPELADFTKLGISGVDAPNLAAINEQINLQTLDTVNAIRTLVSSSNVIRAYAADNTQPEPSVSDYSDVGIAGVDSDNLAQINQQVDEQSLITISGIRDVVTSVNTIRAYANDNTLTAPDVTDYAIAGVSGVDADNLADINAQVNEQTLLTIDEMRTLTNSLNVIRTYAQDNTAPAPSDADYVNAGIAAVDLFNL
;
A
#
# COMPACT_ATOMS: atom_id res chain seq x y z
N ASN A 1 31.45 -13.80 -6.81
CA ASN A 1 32.28 -12.60 -7.11
C ASN A 1 32.29 -11.76 -5.84
N THR A 2 33.44 -11.59 -5.17
CA THR A 2 33.53 -10.93 -3.84
C THR A 2 33.95 -9.46 -3.97
N GLN A 3 33.36 -8.75 -4.93
CA GLN A 3 33.58 -7.31 -5.05
C GLN A 3 32.89 -6.62 -3.86
N ALA A 4 33.60 -5.72 -3.18
CA ALA A 4 32.99 -4.88 -2.15
C ALA A 4 31.84 -4.06 -2.76
N ALA A 5 30.76 -3.88 -1.99
CA ALA A 5 29.64 -3.03 -2.41
C ALA A 5 30.13 -1.57 -2.59
N PRO A 6 29.59 -0.82 -3.58
CA PRO A 6 29.97 0.58 -3.78
C PRO A 6 29.78 1.44 -2.52
N GLU A 7 30.71 2.35 -2.26
CA GLU A 7 30.60 3.33 -1.18
C GLU A 7 30.10 4.69 -1.72
N LEU A 8 29.69 5.62 -0.84
CA LEU A 8 29.25 6.97 -1.24
C LEU A 8 30.24 7.70 -2.16
N ALA A 9 31.54 7.52 -1.91
CA ALA A 9 32.60 8.12 -2.70
C ALA A 9 32.60 7.61 -4.15
N ASP A 10 32.18 6.37 -4.40
CA ASP A 10 32.18 5.79 -5.74
C ASP A 10 31.04 6.35 -6.58
N PHE A 11 29.84 6.52 -6.00
CA PHE A 11 28.73 7.24 -6.65
C PHE A 11 29.12 8.67 -7.01
N THR A 12 29.79 9.37 -6.09
CA THR A 12 30.26 10.74 -6.31
C THR A 12 31.27 10.81 -7.47
N LYS A 13 32.24 9.88 -7.55
CA LYS A 13 33.20 9.81 -8.66
C LYS A 13 32.52 9.55 -10.01
N LEU A 14 31.41 8.81 -10.02
CA LEU A 14 30.61 8.53 -11.21
C LEU A 14 29.63 9.67 -11.57
N GLY A 15 29.62 10.76 -10.80
CA GLY A 15 28.69 11.87 -11.00
C GLY A 15 27.23 11.48 -10.74
N ILE A 16 27.01 10.57 -9.79
CA ILE A 16 25.69 10.17 -9.30
C ILE A 16 25.48 10.87 -7.95
N SER A 17 24.62 11.89 -7.95
CA SER A 17 24.19 12.63 -6.77
C SER A 17 22.95 11.99 -6.14
N GLY A 18 22.68 12.30 -4.87
CA GLY A 18 21.47 11.84 -4.18
C GLY A 18 21.59 10.47 -3.53
N VAL A 19 22.79 9.90 -3.49
CA VAL A 19 23.10 8.76 -2.60
C VAL A 19 23.62 9.32 -1.28
N ASP A 20 23.00 8.93 -0.19
CA ASP A 20 23.30 9.34 1.19
C ASP A 20 23.39 8.11 2.10
N ALA A 21 23.81 8.30 3.36
CA ALA A 21 23.91 7.18 4.30
C ALA A 21 22.57 6.44 4.50
N PRO A 22 21.41 7.12 4.59
CA PRO A 22 20.11 6.47 4.66
C PRO A 22 19.74 5.56 3.48
N ASN A 23 20.05 5.93 2.23
CA ASN A 23 19.65 5.13 1.05
C ASN A 23 20.74 4.22 0.48
N LEU A 24 22.01 4.38 0.89
CA LEU A 24 23.15 3.65 0.31
C LEU A 24 22.94 2.12 0.28
N ALA A 25 22.45 1.55 1.38
CA ALA A 25 22.24 0.11 1.49
C ALA A 25 21.18 -0.38 0.50
N ALA A 26 20.04 0.32 0.42
CA ALA A 26 18.93 -0.04 -0.46
C ALA A 26 19.31 0.14 -1.95
N ILE A 27 20.05 1.21 -2.27
CA ILE A 27 20.57 1.43 -3.63
C ILE A 27 21.53 0.32 -4.03
N ASN A 28 22.50 -0.04 -3.18
CA ASN A 28 23.43 -1.13 -3.45
C ASN A 28 22.72 -2.48 -3.60
N GLU A 29 21.71 -2.75 -2.77
CA GLU A 29 20.88 -3.93 -2.90
C GLU A 29 20.17 -3.98 -4.26
N GLN A 30 19.53 -2.89 -4.69
CA GLN A 30 18.85 -2.83 -5.98
C GLN A 30 19.79 -2.94 -7.17
N ILE A 31 20.99 -2.34 -7.10
CA ILE A 31 22.02 -2.51 -8.14
C ILE A 31 22.34 -4.00 -8.33
N ASN A 32 22.48 -4.75 -7.24
CA ASN A 32 22.77 -6.17 -7.29
C ASN A 32 21.56 -7.01 -7.74
N LEU A 33 20.37 -6.77 -7.18
CA LEU A 33 19.15 -7.50 -7.51
C LEU A 33 18.74 -7.32 -8.98
N GLN A 34 18.87 -6.11 -9.50
CA GLN A 34 18.51 -5.77 -10.89
C GLN A 34 19.70 -5.91 -11.84
N THR A 35 20.88 -6.31 -11.36
CA THR A 35 22.12 -6.45 -12.15
C THR A 35 22.49 -5.18 -12.93
N LEU A 36 22.32 -4.00 -12.33
CA LEU A 36 22.59 -2.72 -12.99
C LEU A 36 24.09 -2.53 -13.18
N ASP A 37 24.55 -2.48 -14.43
CA ASP A 37 25.98 -2.41 -14.78
C ASP A 37 26.38 -1.12 -15.51
N THR A 38 25.42 -0.23 -15.77
CA THR A 38 25.68 1.08 -16.38
C THR A 38 25.45 2.24 -15.41
N VAL A 39 26.29 3.27 -15.50
CA VAL A 39 26.14 4.50 -14.72
C VAL A 39 24.77 5.15 -14.95
N ASN A 40 24.20 5.05 -16.16
CA ASN A 40 22.90 5.62 -16.45
C ASN A 40 21.76 4.89 -15.72
N ALA A 41 21.77 3.55 -15.73
CA ALA A 41 20.76 2.77 -15.01
C ALA A 41 20.81 3.03 -13.49
N ILE A 42 22.01 3.11 -12.91
CA ILE A 42 22.18 3.44 -11.49
C ILE A 42 21.69 4.87 -11.20
N ARG A 43 21.92 5.83 -12.10
CA ARG A 43 21.41 7.19 -11.95
C ARG A 43 19.88 7.24 -11.97
N THR A 44 19.23 6.46 -12.85
CA THR A 44 17.77 6.33 -12.89
C THR A 44 17.23 5.78 -11.58
N LEU A 45 17.77 4.65 -11.11
CA LEU A 45 17.42 4.05 -9.80
C LEU A 45 17.50 5.07 -8.66
N VAL A 46 18.62 5.80 -8.56
CA VAL A 46 18.82 6.81 -7.51
C VAL A 46 17.85 7.97 -7.63
N SER A 47 17.58 8.44 -8.86
CA SER A 47 16.62 9.52 -9.11
C SER A 47 15.23 9.13 -8.62
N SER A 48 14.71 7.98 -9.07
CA SER A 48 13.37 7.51 -8.72
C SER A 48 13.24 7.16 -7.25
N SER A 49 14.27 6.57 -6.64
CA SER A 49 14.30 6.34 -5.19
C SER A 49 14.17 7.63 -4.39
N ASN A 50 14.78 8.73 -4.86
CA ASN A 50 14.69 10.01 -4.19
C ASN A 50 13.36 10.74 -4.44
N VAL A 51 12.73 10.57 -5.60
CA VAL A 51 11.36 11.06 -5.84
C VAL A 51 10.40 10.42 -4.84
N ILE A 52 10.42 9.09 -4.73
CA ILE A 52 9.59 8.33 -3.78
C ILE A 52 9.83 8.77 -2.34
N ARG A 53 11.09 8.84 -1.89
CA ARG A 53 11.44 9.27 -0.53
C ARG A 53 11.01 10.70 -0.23
N ALA A 54 11.14 11.61 -1.20
CA ALA A 54 10.74 13.00 -1.03
C ALA A 54 9.23 13.13 -0.89
N TYR A 55 8.47 12.44 -1.75
CA TYR A 55 7.02 12.40 -1.69
C TYR A 55 6.51 11.76 -0.38
N ALA A 56 7.09 10.65 0.04
CA ALA A 56 6.75 9.99 1.31
C ALA A 56 6.97 10.88 2.55
N ALA A 57 7.87 11.86 2.46
CA ALA A 57 8.14 12.81 3.54
C ALA A 57 7.29 14.09 3.45
N ASP A 58 6.83 14.43 2.25
CA ASP A 58 6.10 15.65 1.92
C ASP A 58 5.35 15.45 0.59
N ASN A 59 4.05 15.20 0.66
CA ASN A 59 3.21 14.98 -0.53
C ASN A 59 3.01 16.22 -1.42
N THR A 60 3.60 17.38 -1.07
CA THR A 60 3.67 18.53 -1.98
C THR A 60 4.81 18.41 -2.99
N GLN A 61 5.71 17.44 -2.81
CA GLN A 61 6.74 17.08 -3.78
C GLN A 61 6.12 16.36 -5.00
N PRO A 62 6.86 16.22 -6.12
CA PRO A 62 6.36 15.51 -7.29
C PRO A 62 5.89 14.08 -6.95
N GLU A 63 4.68 13.73 -7.39
CA GLU A 63 4.13 12.38 -7.22
C GLU A 63 5.00 11.35 -7.96
N PRO A 64 5.31 10.20 -7.32
CA PRO A 64 5.96 9.10 -8.00
C PRO A 64 5.10 8.57 -9.16
N SER A 65 5.76 8.26 -10.27
CA SER A 65 5.14 7.65 -11.44
C SER A 65 5.28 6.13 -11.44
N VAL A 66 4.58 5.44 -12.33
CA VAL A 66 4.79 4.00 -12.59
C VAL A 66 6.26 3.70 -12.92
N SER A 67 6.93 4.58 -13.68
CA SER A 67 8.36 4.41 -13.99
C SER A 67 9.18 4.42 -12.71
N ASP A 68 8.91 5.35 -11.79
CA ASP A 68 9.69 5.48 -10.56
C ASP A 68 9.66 4.22 -9.72
N TYR A 69 8.48 3.58 -9.59
CA TYR A 69 8.37 2.29 -8.92
C TYR A 69 9.12 1.18 -9.66
N SER A 70 8.98 1.10 -10.98
CA SER A 70 9.68 0.09 -11.78
C SER A 70 11.21 0.25 -11.74
N ASP A 71 11.71 1.49 -11.73
CA ASP A 71 13.13 1.85 -11.70
C ASP A 71 13.78 1.48 -10.35
N VAL A 72 13.00 1.46 -9.26
CA VAL A 72 13.44 0.96 -7.95
C VAL A 72 13.19 -0.54 -7.73
N GLY A 73 12.76 -1.26 -8.78
CA GLY A 73 12.53 -2.70 -8.72
C GLY A 73 11.25 -3.10 -7.98
N ILE A 74 10.24 -2.23 -8.01
CA ILE A 74 8.89 -2.51 -7.51
C ILE A 74 7.99 -2.76 -8.73
N ALA A 75 7.63 -4.02 -8.93
CA ALA A 75 6.70 -4.44 -9.96
C ALA A 75 5.25 -4.37 -9.45
N GLY A 76 4.29 -4.43 -10.38
CA GLY A 76 2.86 -4.47 -10.04
C GLY A 76 2.23 -3.11 -9.77
N VAL A 77 2.94 -2.00 -9.95
CA VAL A 77 2.33 -0.66 -10.00
C VAL A 77 1.98 -0.34 -11.45
N ASP A 78 0.75 0.11 -11.68
CA ASP A 78 0.23 0.49 -12.99
C ASP A 78 -0.74 1.69 -12.87
N SER A 79 -1.37 2.10 -13.96
CA SER A 79 -2.31 3.24 -13.94
C SER A 79 -3.52 3.04 -13.03
N ASP A 80 -3.90 1.79 -12.76
CA ASP A 80 -5.13 1.47 -12.08
C ASP A 80 -4.95 1.48 -10.55
N ASN A 81 -3.72 1.27 -10.07
CA ASN A 81 -3.39 1.32 -8.64
C ASN A 81 -2.45 2.48 -8.24
N LEU A 82 -1.82 3.21 -9.17
CA LEU A 82 -0.81 4.23 -8.87
C LEU A 82 -1.26 5.23 -7.80
N ALA A 83 -2.48 5.75 -7.91
CA ALA A 83 -3.01 6.73 -6.97
C ALA A 83 -3.12 6.17 -5.54
N GLN A 84 -3.53 4.90 -5.41
CA GLN A 84 -3.65 4.23 -4.11
C GLN A 84 -2.28 3.90 -3.51
N ILE A 85 -1.31 3.49 -4.35
CA ILE A 85 0.06 3.27 -3.90
C ILE A 85 0.70 4.58 -3.45
N ASN A 86 0.57 5.67 -4.21
CA ASN A 86 1.05 6.99 -3.80
C ASN A 86 0.40 7.46 -2.49
N GLN A 87 -0.92 7.30 -2.34
CA GLN A 87 -1.62 7.60 -1.09
C GLN A 87 -0.98 6.86 0.09
N GLN A 88 -0.73 5.55 -0.03
CA GLN A 88 -0.14 4.79 1.07
C GLN A 88 1.34 5.13 1.31
N VAL A 89 2.10 5.50 0.27
CA VAL A 89 3.47 6.00 0.41
C VAL A 89 3.52 7.27 1.27
N ASP A 90 2.57 8.18 1.07
CA ASP A 90 2.43 9.40 1.86
C ASP A 90 1.90 9.12 3.28
N GLU A 91 0.70 8.55 3.39
CA GLU A 91 -0.01 8.37 4.67
C GLU A 91 0.77 7.51 5.67
N GLN A 92 1.54 6.53 5.18
CA GLN A 92 2.38 5.66 6.01
C GLN A 92 3.86 6.09 6.04
N SER A 93 4.22 7.18 5.36
CA SER A 93 5.59 7.70 5.25
C SER A 93 6.61 6.62 4.81
N LEU A 94 6.28 5.88 3.76
CA LEU A 94 7.05 4.72 3.30
C LEU A 94 8.32 5.17 2.54
N ILE A 95 9.43 5.19 3.26
CA ILE A 95 10.75 5.56 2.69
C ILE A 95 11.61 4.37 2.25
N THR A 96 11.17 3.14 2.53
CA THR A 96 11.96 1.92 2.22
C THR A 96 11.35 1.16 1.03
N ILE A 97 12.20 0.70 0.12
CA ILE A 97 11.77 -0.07 -1.07
C ILE A 97 11.02 -1.35 -0.66
N SER A 98 11.47 -2.03 0.40
CA SER A 98 10.80 -3.25 0.88
C SER A 98 9.38 -2.96 1.39
N GLY A 99 9.20 -1.94 2.25
CA GLY A 99 7.89 -1.61 2.77
C GLY A 99 6.90 -1.21 1.67
N ILE A 100 7.36 -0.47 0.66
CA ILE A 100 6.52 -0.13 -0.49
C ILE A 100 6.15 -1.39 -1.29
N ARG A 101 7.09 -2.32 -1.49
CA ARG A 101 6.81 -3.59 -2.18
C ARG A 101 5.76 -4.42 -1.44
N ASP A 102 5.82 -4.45 -0.11
CA ASP A 102 4.85 -5.14 0.73
C ASP A 102 3.46 -4.51 0.54
N VAL A 103 3.36 -3.17 0.58
CA VAL A 103 2.11 -2.44 0.31
C VAL A 103 1.57 -2.71 -1.09
N VAL A 104 2.40 -2.62 -2.13
CA VAL A 104 1.98 -2.91 -3.50
C VAL A 104 1.44 -4.34 -3.63
N THR A 105 2.09 -5.30 -2.96
CA THR A 105 1.65 -6.70 -2.98
C THR A 105 0.28 -6.85 -2.34
N SER A 106 0.09 -6.36 -1.10
CA SER A 106 -1.19 -6.50 -0.40
C SER A 106 -2.32 -5.71 -1.04
N VAL A 107 -2.07 -4.48 -1.50
CA VAL A 107 -3.06 -3.68 -2.25
C VAL A 107 -3.51 -4.42 -3.51
N ASN A 108 -2.58 -5.04 -4.24
CA ASN A 108 -2.94 -5.80 -5.44
C ASN A 108 -3.66 -7.11 -5.14
N THR A 109 -3.31 -7.84 -4.07
CA THR A 109 -4.06 -9.01 -3.60
C THR A 109 -5.51 -8.63 -3.31
N ILE A 110 -5.71 -7.56 -2.56
CA ILE A 110 -7.04 -7.06 -2.19
C ILE A 110 -7.83 -6.64 -3.42
N ARG A 111 -7.24 -5.84 -4.32
CA ARG A 111 -7.91 -5.39 -5.55
C ARG A 111 -8.24 -6.55 -6.48
N ALA A 112 -7.35 -7.53 -6.60
CA ALA A 112 -7.60 -8.71 -7.41
C ALA A 112 -8.79 -9.50 -6.87
N TYR A 113 -8.83 -9.73 -5.56
CA TYR A 113 -9.95 -10.41 -4.91
C TYR A 113 -11.26 -9.62 -4.97
N ALA A 114 -11.20 -8.29 -4.85
CA ALA A 114 -12.36 -7.42 -5.02
C ALA A 114 -13.02 -7.60 -6.40
N ASN A 115 -12.22 -7.78 -7.45
CA ASN A 115 -12.72 -8.04 -8.80
C ASN A 115 -13.14 -9.50 -9.05
N ASP A 116 -12.45 -10.46 -8.41
CA ASP A 116 -12.67 -11.89 -8.61
C ASP A 116 -12.35 -12.67 -7.33
N ASN A 117 -13.40 -13.06 -6.59
CA ASN A 117 -13.27 -13.83 -5.35
C ASN A 117 -12.82 -15.29 -5.54
N THR A 118 -12.56 -15.73 -6.77
CA THR A 118 -11.91 -17.03 -7.02
C THR A 118 -10.39 -16.95 -6.89
N LEU A 119 -9.82 -15.74 -6.82
CA LEU A 119 -8.41 -15.49 -6.57
C LEU A 119 -8.07 -15.59 -5.07
N THR A 120 -6.79 -15.42 -4.74
CA THR A 120 -6.30 -15.46 -3.36
C THR A 120 -7.06 -14.47 -2.48
N ALA A 121 -7.76 -14.98 -1.47
CA ALA A 121 -8.41 -14.14 -0.47
C ALA A 121 -7.37 -13.38 0.37
N PRO A 122 -7.53 -12.06 0.58
CA PRO A 122 -6.69 -11.29 1.47
C PRO A 122 -6.79 -11.80 2.90
N ASP A 123 -5.68 -11.74 3.63
CA ASP A 123 -5.66 -12.02 5.07
C ASP A 123 -5.58 -10.75 5.93
N VAL A 124 -5.60 -10.92 7.25
CA VAL A 124 -5.47 -9.79 8.20
C VAL A 124 -4.19 -8.97 7.96
N THR A 125 -3.10 -9.64 7.57
CA THR A 125 -1.81 -8.98 7.31
C THR A 125 -1.89 -8.13 6.05
N ASP A 126 -2.58 -8.59 5.00
CA ASP A 126 -2.78 -7.80 3.79
C ASP A 126 -3.48 -6.47 4.09
N TYR A 127 -4.58 -6.51 4.85
CA TYR A 127 -5.30 -5.30 5.24
C TYR A 127 -4.45 -4.38 6.10
N ALA A 128 -3.73 -4.93 7.09
CA ALA A 128 -2.87 -4.15 7.97
C ALA A 128 -1.74 -3.45 7.19
N ILE A 129 -1.07 -4.15 6.26
CA ILE A 129 -0.03 -3.61 5.39
C ILE A 129 -0.61 -2.53 4.47
N ALA A 130 -1.79 -2.77 3.90
CA ALA A 130 -2.47 -1.82 3.02
C ALA A 130 -3.00 -0.58 3.76
N GLY A 131 -2.88 -0.50 5.08
CA GLY A 131 -3.31 0.64 5.89
C GLY A 131 -4.78 0.59 6.33
N VAL A 132 -5.43 -0.57 6.26
CA VAL A 132 -6.78 -0.83 6.77
C VAL A 132 -6.69 -1.48 8.14
N SER A 133 -6.78 -0.67 9.19
CA SER A 133 -6.74 -1.16 10.57
C SER A 133 -8.11 -1.69 11.03
N GLY A 134 -8.11 -2.48 12.11
CA GLY A 134 -9.33 -3.03 12.68
C GLY A 134 -9.87 -4.28 11.98
N VAL A 135 -9.15 -4.82 10.99
CA VAL A 135 -9.38 -6.18 10.50
C VAL A 135 -8.75 -7.18 11.46
N ASP A 136 -9.50 -8.20 11.86
CA ASP A 136 -9.05 -9.30 12.71
C ASP A 136 -9.67 -10.64 12.27
N ALA A 137 -9.31 -11.72 12.96
CA ALA A 137 -9.79 -13.05 12.60
C ALA A 137 -11.31 -13.20 12.68
N ASP A 138 -11.98 -12.37 13.47
CA ASP A 138 -13.40 -12.51 13.71
C ASP A 138 -14.25 -11.72 12.70
N ASN A 139 -13.69 -10.71 12.03
CA ASN A 139 -14.39 -9.91 11.00
C ASN A 139 -13.83 -10.11 9.57
N LEU A 140 -12.69 -10.81 9.40
CA LEU A 140 -12.04 -10.98 8.11
C LEU A 140 -12.97 -11.55 7.03
N ALA A 141 -13.79 -12.54 7.38
CA ALA A 141 -14.70 -13.18 6.42
C ALA A 141 -15.76 -12.20 5.89
N ASP A 142 -16.34 -11.38 6.78
CA ASP A 142 -17.35 -10.39 6.41
C ASP A 142 -16.73 -9.25 5.59
N ILE A 143 -15.53 -8.81 5.96
CA ILE A 143 -14.79 -7.77 5.22
C ILE A 143 -14.43 -8.27 3.82
N ASN A 144 -13.88 -9.48 3.69
CA ASN A 144 -13.59 -10.08 2.38
C ASN A 144 -14.86 -10.19 1.53
N ALA A 145 -15.98 -10.66 2.11
CA ALA A 145 -17.24 -10.76 1.39
C ALA A 145 -17.67 -9.39 0.85
N GLN A 146 -17.65 -8.34 1.67
CA GLN A 146 -18.06 -6.99 1.27
C GLN A 146 -17.08 -6.33 0.29
N VAL A 147 -15.78 -6.54 0.43
CA VAL A 147 -14.77 -6.07 -0.53
C VAL A 147 -15.02 -6.60 -1.93
N ASN A 148 -15.44 -7.87 -2.05
CA ASN A 148 -15.82 -8.44 -3.34
C ASN A 148 -17.22 -8.01 -3.80
N GLU A 149 -18.24 -8.16 -2.96
CA GLU A 149 -19.64 -7.86 -3.32
C GLU A 149 -19.84 -6.41 -3.78
N GLN A 150 -19.12 -5.48 -3.16
CA GLN A 150 -19.17 -4.05 -3.51
C GLN A 150 -18.06 -3.65 -4.48
N THR A 151 -17.13 -4.55 -4.82
CA THR A 151 -15.95 -4.29 -5.66
C THR A 151 -15.17 -3.07 -5.14
N LEU A 152 -14.76 -3.11 -3.86
CA LEU A 152 -14.03 -2.01 -3.23
C LEU A 152 -12.57 -2.00 -3.72
N LEU A 153 -12.20 -0.96 -4.45
CA LEU A 153 -10.87 -0.87 -5.10
C LEU A 153 -9.95 0.14 -4.44
N THR A 154 -10.47 0.95 -3.51
CA THR A 154 -9.70 1.95 -2.78
C THR A 154 -9.59 1.63 -1.29
N ILE A 155 -8.46 2.02 -0.67
CA ILE A 155 -8.17 1.83 0.75
C ILE A 155 -9.15 2.61 1.62
N ASP A 156 -9.60 3.79 1.20
CA ASP A 156 -10.54 4.60 1.97
C ASP A 156 -11.95 4.00 2.02
N GLU A 157 -12.41 3.39 0.93
CA GLU A 157 -13.66 2.61 0.93
C GLU A 157 -13.55 1.44 1.91
N MET A 158 -12.42 0.74 1.92
CA MET A 158 -12.20 -0.39 2.83
C MET A 158 -12.07 0.01 4.29
N ARG A 159 -11.43 1.16 4.59
CA ARG A 159 -11.42 1.74 5.94
C ARG A 159 -12.83 2.11 6.38
N THR A 160 -13.63 2.70 5.49
CA THR A 160 -15.02 3.06 5.76
C THR A 160 -15.87 1.83 6.07
N LEU A 161 -15.80 0.81 5.22
CA LEU A 161 -16.44 -0.49 5.42
C LEU A 161 -16.03 -1.12 6.78
N THR A 162 -14.71 -1.23 7.02
CA THR A 162 -14.17 -1.89 8.21
C THR A 162 -14.61 -1.19 9.49
N ASN A 163 -14.58 0.14 9.51
CA ASN A 163 -15.06 0.92 10.64
C ASN A 163 -16.55 0.66 10.92
N SER A 164 -17.39 0.72 9.89
CA SER A 164 -18.84 0.52 10.06
C SER A 164 -19.20 -0.92 10.47
N LEU A 165 -18.56 -1.94 9.89
CA LEU A 165 -18.73 -3.33 10.31
C LEU A 165 -18.32 -3.54 11.77
N ASN A 166 -17.22 -2.92 12.20
CA ASN A 166 -16.77 -3.00 13.59
C ASN A 166 -17.73 -2.31 14.57
N VAL A 167 -18.35 -1.19 14.20
CA VAL A 167 -19.40 -0.54 14.99
C VAL A 167 -20.61 -1.46 15.15
N ILE A 168 -21.13 -2.03 14.05
CA ILE A 168 -22.27 -2.96 14.05
C ILE A 168 -21.98 -4.18 14.93
N ARG A 169 -20.83 -4.80 14.72
CA ARG A 169 -20.39 -5.97 15.48
C ARG A 169 -20.26 -5.68 16.97
N THR A 170 -19.63 -4.56 17.33
CA THR A 170 -19.44 -4.17 18.73
C THR A 170 -20.79 -3.97 19.42
N TYR A 171 -21.73 -3.26 18.80
CA TYR A 171 -23.08 -3.08 19.34
C TYR A 171 -23.87 -4.38 19.46
N ALA A 172 -23.75 -5.28 18.49
CA ALA A 172 -24.40 -6.59 18.53
C ALA A 172 -23.90 -7.47 19.69
N GLN A 173 -22.64 -7.31 20.11
CA GLN A 173 -22.05 -8.04 21.23
C GLN A 173 -22.27 -7.34 22.58
N ASP A 174 -22.36 -6.02 22.59
CA ASP A 174 -22.60 -5.18 23.76
C ASP A 174 -23.57 -4.04 23.41
N ASN A 175 -24.83 -4.19 23.80
CA ASN A 175 -25.88 -3.19 23.52
C ASN A 175 -25.72 -1.88 24.31
N THR A 176 -24.69 -1.75 25.15
CA THR A 176 -24.30 -0.50 25.79
C THR A 176 -23.29 0.31 24.98
N ALA A 177 -22.70 -0.28 23.93
CA ALA A 177 -21.86 0.42 22.96
C ALA A 177 -22.69 1.44 22.15
N PRO A 178 -22.03 2.40 21.46
CA PRO A 178 -22.71 3.31 20.54
C PRO A 178 -23.54 2.53 19.50
N ALA A 179 -24.80 2.90 19.33
CA ALA A 179 -25.68 2.27 18.35
C ALA A 179 -25.17 2.60 16.92
N PRO A 180 -25.17 1.63 15.99
CA PRO A 180 -24.81 1.89 14.60
C PRO A 180 -25.78 2.86 13.96
N SER A 181 -25.26 3.74 13.12
CA SER A 181 -26.03 4.68 12.32
C SER A 181 -26.52 4.03 11.01
N ASP A 182 -27.46 4.67 10.32
CA ASP A 182 -27.89 4.23 8.98
C ASP A 182 -26.71 4.17 8.00
N ALA A 183 -25.74 5.08 8.14
CA ALA A 183 -24.53 5.08 7.33
C ALA A 183 -23.69 3.81 7.56
N ASP A 184 -23.67 3.27 8.79
CA ASP A 184 -22.91 2.06 9.08
C ASP A 184 -23.49 0.85 8.34
N TYR A 185 -24.82 0.72 8.34
CA TYR A 185 -25.49 -0.35 7.60
C TYR A 185 -25.31 -0.19 6.08
N VAL A 186 -25.38 1.04 5.57
CA VAL A 186 -25.14 1.31 4.14
C VAL A 186 -23.71 0.95 3.74
N ASN A 187 -22.70 1.38 4.51
CA ASN A 187 -21.29 1.05 4.25
C ASN A 187 -21.02 -0.46 4.32
N ALA A 188 -21.73 -1.17 5.20
CA ALA A 188 -21.67 -2.63 5.32
C ALA A 188 -22.42 -3.39 4.21
N GLY A 189 -22.94 -2.70 3.18
CA GLY A 189 -23.67 -3.32 2.06
C GLY A 189 -25.11 -3.72 2.39
N ILE A 190 -25.63 -3.36 3.58
CA ILE A 190 -26.98 -3.70 4.04
C ILE A 190 -27.98 -2.68 3.49
N ALA A 191 -28.33 -2.81 2.22
CA ALA A 191 -29.32 -1.98 1.56
C ALA A 191 -30.75 -2.48 1.84
N ALA A 192 -31.31 -2.20 3.03
CA ALA A 192 -32.76 -2.18 3.34
C ALA A 192 -33.09 -1.93 4.84
N VAL A 193 -32.29 -1.16 5.59
CA VAL A 193 -32.73 -0.72 6.93
C VAL A 193 -33.64 0.51 6.76
N ASP A 194 -34.86 0.30 6.26
CA ASP A 194 -35.92 1.28 6.41
C ASP A 194 -36.32 1.33 7.90
N LEU A 195 -36.66 2.51 8.41
CA LEU A 195 -37.09 2.85 9.78
C LEU A 195 -38.24 1.98 10.34
N PHE A 196 -38.74 1.02 9.56
CA PHE A 196 -39.79 0.07 9.92
C PHE A 196 -39.28 -1.29 10.40
N ASN A 197 -37.97 -1.56 10.39
CA ASN A 197 -37.39 -2.84 10.84
C ASN A 197 -36.46 -2.74 12.08
N LEU A 198 -36.56 -1.67 12.87
CA LEU A 198 -35.92 -1.52 14.19
C LEU A 198 -36.97 -1.56 15.31
#